data_AF-A0A6G3T023-F1
#
_entry.id   AF-A0A6G3T023-F1
#
_cell.length_a   1.000
_cell.length_b   1.000
_cell.length_c   1.000
_cell.angle_alpha   90.00
_cell.angle_beta   90.00
_cell.angle_gamma   90.00
#
_symmetry.space_group_name_H-M   'P 1'
#
loop_
_entity.id
_entity.type
_entity.pdbx_description
1 polymer ?
#
loop_
_entity_poly.entity_id
_entity_poly.type
_entity_poly.pdbx_seq_one_letter_code
_entity_poly.pdbx_strand_id
1 'polypeptide(L)'
;GGLRLDAGADRDEAERTLLTLPGIGRRTAALIRMRALGDPDVDPYGTPGAERWRPWRSYAVRHLEAEAEAEAEAAAAGRRS
;
A
#
# COMPACT_ATOMS: atom_id res chain seq x y z
N GLY A 1 -11.04 18.64 14.52
CA GLY A 1 -9.80 18.41 13.75
C GLY A 1 -10.20 17.97 12.36
N GLY A 2 -9.50 18.45 11.32
CA GLY A 2 -9.72 18.05 9.94
C GLY A 2 -8.50 17.32 9.41
N LEU A 3 -8.69 16.22 8.68
CA LEU A 3 -7.64 15.48 8.01
C LEU A 3 -7.78 15.70 6.50
N ARG A 4 -6.73 16.24 5.88
CA ARG A 4 -6.68 16.47 4.43
C ARG A 4 -6.09 15.25 3.73
N LEU A 5 -6.84 14.67 2.80
CA LEU A 5 -6.44 13.50 2.03
C LEU A 5 -6.47 13.81 0.53
N ASP A 6 -5.44 14.49 0.06
CA ASP A 6 -5.21 14.77 -1.35
C ASP A 6 -3.72 14.71 -1.68
N ALA A 7 -3.38 14.71 -2.97
CA ALA A 7 -2.01 14.54 -3.45
C ALA A 7 -1.00 15.58 -2.91
N GLY A 8 -1.46 16.74 -2.42
CA GLY A 8 -0.63 17.78 -1.83
C GLY A 8 -0.57 17.76 -0.31
N ALA A 9 -1.20 16.79 0.37
CA ALA A 9 -1.11 16.64 1.83
C ALA A 9 0.29 16.15 2.26
N ASP A 10 0.77 16.64 3.40
CA ASP A 10 1.97 16.08 4.03
C ASP A 10 1.65 14.65 4.46
N ARG A 11 2.37 13.70 3.86
CA ARG A 11 2.13 12.26 4.02
C ARG A 11 2.47 11.77 5.42
N ASP A 12 3.47 12.35 6.05
CA ASP A 12 3.91 11.98 7.40
C ASP A 12 2.98 12.59 8.46
N GLU A 13 2.49 13.81 8.23
CA GLU A 13 1.41 14.37 9.04
C GLU A 13 0.12 13.56 8.94
N ALA A 14 -0.30 13.22 7.72
CA ALA A 14 -1.48 12.40 7.49
C ALA A 14 -1.37 11.05 8.20
N GLU A 15 -0.21 10.37 8.12
CA GLU A 15 -0.01 9.11 8.86
C GLU A 15 -0.12 9.30 10.37
N ARG A 16 0.55 10.32 10.92
CA ARG A 16 0.49 10.60 12.36
C ARG A 16 -0.95 10.82 12.82
N THR A 17 -1.74 11.59 12.06
CA THR A 17 -3.16 11.81 12.38
C THR A 17 -3.99 10.56 12.23
N LEU A 18 -3.81 9.79 11.14
CA LEU A 18 -4.51 8.53 10.91
C LEU A 18 -4.30 7.54 12.06
N LEU A 19 -3.08 7.42 12.57
CA LEU A 19 -2.74 6.53 13.67
C LEU A 19 -3.35 6.94 15.03
N THR A 20 -3.91 8.14 15.16
CA THR A 20 -4.67 8.52 16.36
C THR A 20 -6.13 8.04 16.35
N LEU A 21 -6.62 7.56 15.19
CA LEU A 21 -8.01 7.15 15.03
C LEU A 21 -8.21 5.70 15.48
N PRO A 22 -9.23 5.41 16.33
CA PRO A 22 -9.57 4.04 16.70
C PRO A 22 -9.83 3.16 15.47
N GLY A 23 -9.19 2.00 15.42
CA GLY A 23 -9.32 1.05 14.31
C GLY A 23 -8.39 1.30 13.11
N ILE A 24 -7.59 2.37 13.11
CA ILE A 24 -6.61 2.65 12.05
C ILE A 24 -5.20 2.24 12.49
N GLY A 25 -4.72 1.12 11.96
CA GLY A 25 -3.36 0.63 12.15
C GLY A 25 -2.40 1.01 11.02
N ARG A 26 -1.11 0.68 11.18
CA ARG A 26 -0.04 0.97 10.20
C ARG A 26 -0.36 0.51 8.77
N ARG A 27 -0.92 -0.69 8.61
CA ARG A 27 -1.36 -1.20 7.30
C ARG A 27 -2.39 -0.29 6.64
N THR A 28 -3.42 0.11 7.39
CA THR A 28 -4.48 0.98 6.87
C THR A 28 -3.93 2.36 6.53
N ALA A 29 -3.08 2.93 7.39
CA ALA A 29 -2.44 4.21 7.12
C ALA A 29 -1.54 4.16 5.87
N ALA A 30 -0.75 3.10 5.70
CA ALA A 30 0.08 2.89 4.51
C ALA A 30 -0.75 2.71 3.24
N LEU A 31 -1.88 1.99 3.30
CA LEU A 31 -2.82 1.89 2.17
C LEU A 31 -3.39 3.27 1.77
N ILE A 32 -3.72 4.11 2.75
CA ILE A 32 -4.21 5.48 2.51
C ILE A 32 -3.09 6.35 1.91
N ARG A 33 -1.87 6.30 2.45
CA ARG A 33 -0.70 7.01 1.87
C ARG A 33 -0.50 6.62 0.41
N MET A 34 -0.51 5.32 0.11
CA MET A 34 -0.32 4.80 -1.25
C MET A 34 -1.44 5.24 -2.20
N ARG A 35 -2.71 5.03 -1.82
CA ARG A 35 -3.85 5.18 -2.74
C ARG A 35 -4.44 6.58 -2.79
N ALA A 36 -4.52 7.28 -1.66
CA ALA A 36 -5.13 8.60 -1.56
C ALA A 36 -4.11 9.74 -1.70
N LEU A 37 -2.90 9.56 -1.18
CA LEU A 37 -1.85 10.59 -1.19
C LEU A 37 -0.77 10.37 -2.26
N GLY A 38 -0.88 9.28 -3.02
CA GLY A 38 0.07 8.92 -4.08
C GLY A 38 1.50 8.76 -3.56
N ASP A 39 1.69 8.23 -2.35
CA ASP A 39 3.02 8.01 -1.80
C ASP A 39 3.75 6.88 -2.57
N PRO A 40 4.88 7.18 -3.24
CA PRO A 40 5.60 6.19 -4.02
C PRO A 40 6.40 5.19 -3.18
N ASP A 41 6.65 5.47 -1.89
CA ASP A 41 7.64 4.75 -1.08
C ASP A 41 7.03 4.10 0.19
N VAL A 42 5.84 3.51 0.11
CA VAL A 42 5.21 2.79 1.23
C VAL A 42 4.92 1.34 0.90
N ASP A 43 4.95 0.49 1.93
CA ASP A 43 4.64 -0.92 1.82
C ASP A 43 3.62 -1.30 2.92
N PRO A 44 2.33 -1.46 2.56
CA PRO A 44 1.30 -1.81 3.53
C PRO A 44 1.34 -3.25 4.03
N TYR A 45 2.11 -4.14 3.39
CA TYR A 45 2.08 -5.58 3.64
C TYR A 45 3.33 -6.10 4.34
N GLY A 46 4.36 -5.26 4.51
CA GLY A 46 5.61 -5.66 5.14
C GLY A 46 6.35 -6.70 4.29
N THR A 47 6.34 -6.53 2.97
CA THR A 47 7.00 -7.38 1.99
C THR A 47 8.50 -7.51 2.33
N PRO A 48 8.99 -8.75 2.54
CA PRO A 48 10.40 -8.97 2.85
C PRO A 48 11.35 -8.37 1.80
N GLY A 49 12.30 -7.57 2.29
CA GLY A 49 13.31 -6.91 1.46
C GLY A 49 12.80 -5.73 0.65
N ALA A 50 11.60 -5.19 0.93
CA ALA A 50 11.07 -4.03 0.23
C ALA A 50 12.00 -2.81 0.26
N GLU A 51 12.80 -2.66 1.32
CA GLU A 51 13.80 -1.58 1.46
C GLU A 51 14.72 -1.40 0.24
N ARG A 52 15.02 -2.47 -0.52
CA ARG A 52 15.87 -2.39 -1.71
C ARG A 52 15.28 -1.57 -2.86
N TRP A 53 13.96 -1.33 -2.83
CA TRP A 53 13.23 -0.63 -3.88
C TRP A 53 12.94 0.82 -3.55
N ARG A 54 13.48 1.36 -2.46
CA ARG A 54 13.35 2.79 -2.17
C ARG A 54 13.95 3.64 -3.31
N PRO A 55 13.32 4.75 -3.71
CA PRO A 55 12.13 5.38 -3.11
C PRO A 55 10.79 4.98 -3.77
N TRP A 56 10.69 3.76 -4.31
CA TRP A 56 9.55 3.29 -5.12
C TRP A 56 8.89 2.00 -4.58
N ARG A 57 8.94 1.78 -3.26
CA ARG A 57 8.37 0.56 -2.64
C ARG A 57 6.92 0.29 -3.00
N SER A 58 6.08 1.32 -3.10
CA SER A 58 4.66 1.17 -3.45
C SER A 58 4.48 0.52 -4.82
N TYR A 59 5.34 0.85 -5.79
CA TYR A 59 5.26 0.28 -7.13
C TYR A 59 5.73 -1.17 -7.17
N ALA A 60 6.85 -1.48 -6.50
CA ALA A 60 7.34 -2.85 -6.44
C ALA A 60 6.31 -3.79 -5.79
N VAL A 61 5.73 -3.37 -4.67
CA VAL A 61 4.66 -4.11 -3.98
C VAL A 61 3.46 -4.34 -4.89
N ARG A 62 3.00 -3.30 -5.61
CA ARG A 62 1.88 -3.40 -6.55
C ARG A 62 2.14 -4.37 -7.70
N HIS A 63 3.39 -4.45 -8.18
CA HIS A 63 3.77 -5.42 -9.20
C HIS A 63 3.75 -6.85 -8.67
N LEU A 64 4.26 -7.09 -7.46
CA LEU A 64 4.23 -8.41 -6.84
C LEU A 64 2.79 -8.89 -6.55
N GLU A 65 1.91 -7.98 -6.11
CA GLU A 65 0.48 -8.29 -5.98
C GLU A 65 -0.13 -8.72 -7.31
N ALA A 66 0.12 -7.95 -8.37
CA ALA A 66 -0.41 -8.23 -9.70
C ALA A 66 0.10 -9.57 -10.26
N GLU A 67 1.36 -9.90 -10.03
CA GLU A 67 1.95 -11.19 -10.39
C GLU A 67 1.26 -12.34 -9.61
N ALA A 68 1.09 -12.19 -8.29
CA ALA A 68 0.44 -13.21 -7.47
C ALA A 68 -1.05 -13.42 -7.83
N GLU A 69 -1.76 -12.35 -8.17
CA GLU A 69 -3.15 -12.42 -8.65
C GLU A 69 -3.26 -13.17 -9.99
N ALA A 70 -2.36 -12.87 -10.93
CA ALA A 70 -2.33 -13.53 -12.23
C ALA A 70 -2.00 -15.04 -12.11
N GLU A 71 -1.06 -15.40 -11.23
CA GLU A 71 -0.75 -16.80 -10.92
C GLU A 71 -1.96 -17.54 -10.31
N ALA A 72 -2.66 -16.91 -9.37
CA ALA A 72 -3.84 -17.48 -8.74
C ALA A 72 -4.98 -17.72 -9.74
N GLU A 73 -5.17 -16.79 -10.69
CA GLU A 73 -6.16 -16.89 -11.76
C GLU A 73 -5.81 -18.04 -12.74
N ALA A 74 -4.56 -18.12 -13.18
CA ALA A 74 -4.08 -19.20 -14.04
C ALA A 74 -4.26 -20.58 -13.38
N ALA A 75 -3.93 -20.70 -12.09
CA ALA A 75 -4.14 -21.93 -11.33
C ALA A 75 -5.63 -22.29 -11.21
N ALA A 76 -6.52 -21.30 -11.06
CA ALA A 76 -7.96 -21.54 -11.01
C ALA A 76 -8.54 -21.96 -12.37
N ALA A 77 -8.01 -21.46 -13.48
CA ALA A 77 -8.40 -21.87 -14.83
C ALA A 77 -7.99 -23.31 -15.14
N GLY A 78 -6.76 -23.71 -14.76
CA GLY A 78 -6.28 -25.09 -14.94
C GLY A 78 -7.05 -26.14 -14.13
N ARG A 79 -7.66 -25.77 -13.00
CA ARG A 79 -8.53 -26.68 -12.21
C ARG A 79 -9.93 -26.89 -12.79
N ARG A 80 -10.33 -26.12 -13.82
CA ARG A 80 -11.65 -26.18 -14.46
C ARG A 80 -11.65 -26.94 -15.79
N SER A 81 -10.49 -27.41 -16.27
CA SER A 81 -10.35 -28.32 -17.43
C SER A 81 -10.13 -29.75 -16.96
#